data_AF-A0A9E4F959-F1
#
_entry.id   AF-A0A9E4F959-F1
#
_cell.length_a   1.000
_cell.length_b   1.000
_cell.length_c   1.000
_cell.angle_alpha   90.00
_cell.angle_beta   90.00
_cell.angle_gamma   90.00
#
_symmetry.space_group_name_H-M   'P 1'
#
loop_
_entity.id
_entity.type
_entity.pdbx_description
1 polymer ?
#
loop_
_entity_poly.entity_id
_entity_poly.type
_entity_poly.pdbx_seq_one_letter_code
_entity_poly.pdbx_strand_id
1 'polypeptide(L)' 'MKMETITVSPGEQRVLLMFDPEGRTTDDQQVQSYLDSNGLEPRRIYRETRDESAYEVHYFGYCYIESHLDSLTSLASGD' A
#
# COMPACT_ATOMS: atom_id res chain seq x y z
N MET A 1 1.81 8.39 -0.31
CA MET A 1 1.93 6.93 -0.15
C MET A 1 3.31 6.40 -0.59
N LYS A 2 3.90 5.45 0.15
CA LYS A 2 5.05 4.64 -0.33
C LYS A 2 4.60 3.20 -0.56
N MET A 3 5.10 2.57 -1.62
CA MET A 3 4.81 1.17 -1.95
C MET A 3 6.10 0.36 -1.95
N GLU A 4 6.07 -0.82 -1.34
CA GLU A 4 7.20 -1.74 -1.32
C GLU A 4 6.75 -3.18 -1.56
N THR A 5 7.54 -3.93 -2.33
CA THR A 5 7.38 -5.39 -2.45
C THR A 5 8.45 -6.09 -1.65
N ILE A 6 8.05 -6.96 -0.72
CA ILE A 6 8.96 -7.76 0.10
C ILE A 6 8.83 -9.25 -0.22
N THR A 7 9.92 -9.99 -0.09
CA THR A 7 9.95 -11.45 -0.15
C THR A 7 9.90 -12.00 1.27
N VAL A 8 8.83 -12.71 1.61
CA VAL A 8 8.65 -13.29 2.97
C VAL A 8 9.23 -14.71 3.03
N SER A 9 9.20 -15.43 1.92
CA SER A 9 9.75 -16.78 1.76
C SER A 9 10.02 -17.06 0.28
N PRO A 10 10.79 -18.11 -0.08
CA PRO A 10 11.01 -18.45 -1.48
C PRO A 10 9.70 -18.66 -2.22
N GLY A 11 9.44 -17.86 -3.27
CA GLY A 11 8.19 -17.89 -4.03
C GLY A 11 7.00 -17.18 -3.37
N GLU A 12 7.21 -16.54 -2.21
CA GLU A 12 6.15 -15.78 -1.52
C GLU A 12 6.52 -14.31 -1.39
N GLN A 13 5.81 -13.48 -2.17
CA GLN A 13 5.93 -12.02 -2.14
C GLN A 13 4.70 -11.36 -1.50
N ARG A 14 4.92 -10.16 -0.98
CA ARG A 14 3.92 -9.30 -0.36
C ARG A 14 4.13 -7.87 -0.77
N VAL A 15 3.05 -7.11 -0.76
CA VAL A 15 3.05 -5.68 -1.07
C VAL A 15 2.64 -4.92 0.18
N LEU A 16 3.43 -3.91 0.51
CA LEU A 16 3.20 -3.00 1.63
C LEU A 16 2.83 -1.64 1.04
N LEU A 17 1.62 -1.16 1.32
CA LEU A 17 1.24 0.23 1.07
C LEU A 17 1.39 0.99 2.38
N MET A 18 2.25 1.98 2.41
CA MET A 18 2.62 2.75 3.59
C MET A 18 2.04 4.16 3.45
N PHE A 19 1.07 4.46 4.32
CA PHE A 19 0.41 5.75 4.39
C PHE A 19 0.96 6.55 5.57
N ASP A 20 1.12 7.85 5.36
CA ASP A 20 1.51 8.74 6.44
C ASP A 20 0.30 8.95 7.38
N PRO A 21 0.43 8.64 8.69
CA PRO A 21 -0.69 8.70 9.63
C PRO A 21 -1.04 10.14 10.01
N GLU A 22 -0.12 11.09 9.86
CA GLU A 22 -0.30 12.49 10.27
C GLU A 22 -0.65 13.40 9.08
N GLY A 23 -0.39 12.97 7.85
CA GLY A 23 -0.69 13.73 6.64
C GLY A 23 -1.18 12.87 5.49
N ARG A 24 -2.45 12.42 5.52
CA ARG A 24 -3.09 11.80 4.34
C ARG A 24 -3.20 12.82 3.22
N THR A 25 -2.34 12.71 2.21
CA THR A 25 -2.40 13.58 1.03
C THR A 25 -3.64 13.27 0.19
N THR A 26 -3.93 14.11 -0.80
CA THR A 26 -4.98 13.82 -1.78
C THR A 26 -4.72 12.49 -2.48
N ASP A 27 -3.46 12.15 -2.75
CA ASP A 27 -3.05 10.89 -3.38
C ASP A 27 -3.34 9.68 -2.48
N ASP A 28 -3.05 9.79 -1.17
CA ASP A 28 -3.38 8.74 -0.19
C ASP A 28 -4.90 8.45 -0.15
N GLN A 29 -5.72 9.50 -0.27
CA GLN A 29 -7.18 9.38 -0.33
C GLN A 29 -7.66 8.74 -1.63
N GLN A 30 -7.05 9.09 -2.76
CA GLN A 30 -7.35 8.48 -4.06
C GLN A 30 -7.02 6.98 -4.07
N VAL A 31 -5.86 6.61 -3.53
CA VAL A 31 -5.45 5.21 -3.38
C VAL A 31 -6.43 4.46 -2.49
N GLN A 32 -6.82 5.00 -1.33
CA GLN A 32 -7.80 4.36 -0.44
C GLN A 32 -9.16 4.20 -1.11
N SER A 33 -9.63 5.21 -1.83
CA SER A 33 -10.90 5.14 -2.58
C SER A 33 -10.84 4.09 -3.68
N TYR A 34 -9.70 3.96 -4.35
CA TYR A 34 -9.49 2.92 -5.35
C TYR A 34 -9.52 1.51 -4.74
N LEU A 35 -8.88 1.31 -3.59
CA LEU A 35 -8.90 0.04 -2.88
C LEU A 35 -10.34 -0.34 -2.50
N ASP A 36 -11.09 0.59 -1.91
CA ASP A 36 -12.50 0.38 -1.51
C ASP A 36 -13.40 0.04 -2.72
N SER A 37 -13.31 0.83 -3.79
CA SER A 37 -14.11 0.65 -5.01
C SER A 37 -13.85 -0.69 -5.72
N ASN A 38 -12.64 -1.23 -5.60
CA ASN A 38 -12.26 -2.52 -6.17
C ASN A 38 -12.39 -3.69 -5.17
N GLY A 39 -12.87 -3.44 -3.94
CA GLY A 39 -12.98 -4.48 -2.91
C GLY A 39 -11.63 -5.07 -2.48
N LEU A 40 -10.56 -4.27 -2.55
CA LEU A 40 -9.21 -4.67 -2.22
C LEU A 40 -8.93 -4.43 -0.73
N GLU A 41 -9.16 -5.46 0.07
CA GLU A 41 -8.94 -5.38 1.51
C GLU A 41 -7.53 -5.87 1.89
N PRO A 42 -6.78 -5.11 2.71
CA PRO A 42 -5.51 -5.56 3.22
C PRO A 42 -5.69 -6.77 4.13
N ARG A 43 -4.79 -7.73 4.02
CA ARG A 43 -4.77 -8.90 4.92
C ARG A 43 -4.47 -8.48 6.36
N ARG A 44 -3.66 -7.43 6.53
CA ARG A 44 -3.33 -6.83 7.84
C ARG A 44 -3.12 -5.33 7.67
N ILE A 45 -3.57 -4.58 8.67
CA ILE A 45 -3.20 -3.17 8.86
C ILE A 45 -2.44 -3.06 10.16
N TYR A 46 -1.27 -2.44 10.15
CA TYR A 46 -0.47 -2.23 11.35
C TYR A 46 0.33 -0.94 11.24
N ARG A 47 0.84 -0.45 12.38
CA ARG A 47 1.73 0.71 12.41
C ARG A 47 3.17 0.24 12.42
N GLU A 48 4.01 0.86 11.59
CA GLU A 48 5.45 0.58 11.53
C GLU A 48 6.21 1.91 11.47
N THR A 49 7.33 1.99 12.20
CA THR A 49 8.24 3.13 12.11
C THR A 49 9.36 2.79 11.14
N ARG A 50 9.57 3.60 10.11
CA ARG A 50 10.68 3.51 9.16
C ARG A 50 11.32 4.89 8.98
N ASP A 51 12.64 4.94 9.00
CA ASP A 51 13.40 6.20 8.84
C ASP A 51 12.85 7.31 9.76
N GLU A 52 12.65 6.97 11.04
CA GLU A 52 12.12 7.86 12.09
C GLU A 52 10.68 8.37 11.85
N SER A 53 10.02 7.93 10.78
CA SER A 53 8.65 8.29 10.43
C SER A 53 7.70 7.14 10.72
N ALA A 54 6.54 7.42 11.33
CA ALA A 54 5.50 6.41 11.54
C ALA A 54 4.66 6.25 10.27
N TYR A 55 4.28 5.01 9.94
CA TYR A 55 3.42 4.70 8.81
C TYR A 55 2.27 3.78 9.23
N GLU A 56 1.11 3.96 8.63
CA GLU A 56 0.07 2.94 8.58
C GLU A 56 0.32 2.03 7.39
N VAL A 57 0.67 0.79 7.67
CA VAL A 57 1.04 -0.21 6.66
C VAL A 57 -0.14 -1.12 6.37
N HIS A 58 -0.55 -1.15 5.12
CA HIS A 58 -1.55 -2.05 4.58
C HIS A 58 -0.83 -3.19 3.85
N TYR A 59 -1.00 -4.41 4.34
CA TYR A 59 -0.25 -5.59 3.90
C TYR A 59 -1.11 -6.47 2.98
N PHE A 60 -0.62 -6.70 1.77
CA PHE A 60 -1.30 -7.47 0.73
C PHE A 60 -0.47 -8.66 0.25
N GLY A 61 -1.16 -9.70 -0.24
CA GLY A 61 -0.53 -10.75 -1.02
C GLY A 61 -0.15 -10.22 -2.40
N TYR A 62 1.05 -10.52 -2.91
CA TYR A 62 1.48 -10.03 -4.22
C TYR A 62 0.50 -10.41 -5.34
N CYS A 63 0.18 -11.70 -5.49
CA CYS A 63 -0.75 -12.18 -6.52
C CYS A 63 -2.18 -11.64 -6.37
N TYR A 64 -2.55 -11.14 -5.19
CA TYR A 64 -3.89 -10.59 -4.97
C TYR A 64 -4.01 -9.16 -5.51
N ILE A 65 -2.92 -8.38 -5.44
CA ILE A 65 -2.91 -6.97 -5.81
C ILE A 65 -2.12 -6.69 -7.09
N GLU A 66 -1.45 -7.69 -7.68
CA GLU A 66 -0.54 -7.52 -8.82
C GLU A 66 -1.17 -6.79 -10.01
N SER A 67 -2.43 -7.11 -10.34
CA SER A 67 -3.17 -6.48 -11.43
C SER A 67 -3.51 -5.01 -11.17
N HIS A 68 -3.40 -4.56 -9.93
CA HIS A 68 -3.71 -3.21 -9.49
C HIS A 68 -2.46 -2.37 -9.20
N LEU A 69 -1.26 -2.96 -9.17
CA LEU A 69 -0.03 -2.27 -8.78
C LEU A 69 0.28 -1.06 -9.67
N ASP A 70 0.04 -1.18 -10.97
CA ASP A 70 0.26 -0.09 -11.93
C ASP A 70 -0.66 1.11 -11.62
N SER A 71 -1.96 0.85 -11.44
CA SER A 71 -2.94 1.88 -11.06
C SER A 71 -2.63 2.50 -9.70
N LEU A 72 -2.27 1.68 -8.71
CA LEU A 72 -1.91 2.16 -7.37
C LEU A 72 -0.64 3.01 -7.40
N THR A 73 0.33 2.67 -8.25
CA THR A 73 1.56 3.46 -8.43
C THR A 73 1.26 4.78 -9.11
N SER A 74 0.45 4.77 -10.17
CA SER A 74 0.01 5.99 -10.87
C SER A 74 -0.73 6.95 -9.92
N LEU A 75 -1.69 6.44 -9.14
CA LEU A 75 -2.44 7.23 -8.15
C LEU A 75 -1.54 7.77 -7.02
N ALA A 76 -0.50 7.03 -6.63
CA ALA A 76 0.44 7.45 -5.59
C ALA A 76 1.49 8.47 -6.10
N SER A 77 1.70 8.55 -7.41
CA SER A 77 2.76 9.36 -8.03
C SER A 77 2.28 10.75 -8.48
N GLY A 78 0.96 11.00 -8.50
CA GLY A 78 0.38 12.30 -8.78
C GLY A 78 0.92 12.95 -10.07
N ASP A 79 0.63 12.35 -11.22
CA ASP A 79 0.78 13.01 -12.53
C ASP A 79 -0.57 13.62 -12.98
#